data_AF-A0A7S0LWP2-F1
#
_entry.id   AF-A0A7S0LWP2-F1
#
_cell.length_a   1.000
_cell.length_b   1.000
_cell.length_c   1.000
_cell.angle_alpha   90.00
_cell.angle_beta   90.00
_cell.angle_gamma   90.00
#
_symmetry.space_group_name_H-M   'P 1'
#
loop_
_entity.id
_entity.type
_entity.pdbx_description
1 polymer ?
#
loop_
_entity_poly.entity_id
_entity_poly.type
_entity_poly.pdbx_seq_one_letter_code
_entity_poly.pdbx_strand_id
1 'polypeptide(L)'
;MLAASSDASDAAVAPLRLDEQIFLAQLVFRAVRLNDAFQAAAASLLLAHGTLSNAIELPPPSPNDFQLQRRKSSKSRLERQSSSDLSLQHLPSASDECTLSALDSRNSGAMLSAKLVTPVMTAYQGMSSRRSSLQPSGSFRGGKGSSSQPISSSAASAIFKCHFAEGDGDVEVHYAPIKTFARMLEKVEEYAKEGSVWPLSANILDPVRLSIVCSGPAQILQVAQWFIEAEPHYALQVCRVKNKFGVPEEALIGGYRDLMLSVVFTGADGLRIIGEIQIQDRTLHELKLKMHKLYRVRRAQRASRI
;
A
#
# COMPACT_ATOMS: atom_id res chain seq x y z
N MET A 1 -14.50 -8.05 49.60
CA MET A 1 -14.47 -8.16 48.12
C MET A 1 -13.02 -7.99 47.70
N LEU A 2 -12.32 -9.10 47.46
CA LEU A 2 -10.90 -9.12 47.11
C LEU A 2 -10.76 -8.92 45.60
N ALA A 3 -9.96 -7.93 45.20
CA ALA A 3 -9.62 -7.66 43.81
C ALA A 3 -8.71 -8.78 43.29
N ALA A 4 -9.19 -9.54 42.31
CA ALA A 4 -8.37 -10.51 41.59
C ALA A 4 -7.40 -9.74 40.68
N SER A 5 -6.11 -9.71 41.05
CA SER A 5 -5.02 -9.29 40.17
C SER A 5 -4.86 -10.35 39.08
N SER A 6 -5.32 -10.05 37.86
CA SER A 6 -4.99 -10.88 36.71
C SER A 6 -3.52 -10.67 36.37
N ASP A 7 -2.68 -11.64 36.72
CA ASP A 7 -1.30 -11.72 36.23
C ASP A 7 -1.34 -11.80 34.71
N ALA A 8 -0.98 -10.69 34.06
CA ALA A 8 -0.74 -10.63 32.64
C ALA A 8 0.58 -11.37 32.37
N SER A 9 0.48 -12.70 32.21
CA SER A 9 1.59 -13.52 31.76
C SER A 9 2.13 -12.94 30.45
N ASP A 10 3.41 -12.58 30.44
CA ASP A 10 4.17 -12.22 29.24
C ASP A 10 4.09 -13.37 28.23
N ALA A 11 3.08 -13.32 27.35
CA ALA A 11 2.98 -14.21 26.21
C ALA A 11 4.14 -13.86 25.29
N ALA A 12 5.24 -14.62 25.39
CA ALA A 12 6.40 -14.49 24.54
C ALA A 12 5.92 -14.49 23.07
N VAL A 13 6.20 -13.39 22.36
CA VAL A 13 5.86 -13.25 20.94
C VAL A 13 6.57 -14.36 20.19
N ALA A 14 5.81 -15.33 19.69
CA ALA A 14 6.37 -16.44 18.94
C ALA A 14 7.15 -15.88 17.74
N PRO A 15 8.42 -16.25 17.53
CA PRO A 15 9.21 -15.72 16.44
C PRO A 15 8.51 -16.00 15.11
N LEU A 16 8.39 -14.98 14.27
CA LEU A 16 7.79 -15.11 12.95
C LEU A 16 8.54 -16.18 12.16
N ARG A 17 7.79 -17.09 11.54
CA ARG A 17 8.36 -18.09 10.63
C ARG A 17 9.15 -17.38 9.53
N LEU A 18 10.33 -17.90 9.20
CA LEU A 18 11.21 -17.36 8.15
C LEU A 18 10.45 -17.09 6.85
N ASP A 19 9.47 -17.93 6.53
CA ASP A 19 8.65 -17.81 5.33
C ASP A 19 7.82 -16.52 5.31
N GLU A 20 7.30 -16.04 6.44
CA GLU A 20 6.48 -14.82 6.51
C GLU A 20 7.29 -13.57 6.13
N GLN A 21 8.56 -13.51 6.53
CA GLN A 21 9.46 -12.41 6.16
C GLN A 21 9.70 -12.36 4.66
N ILE A 22 9.71 -13.51 3.97
CA ILE A 22 9.84 -13.59 2.52
C ILE A 22 8.60 -12.98 1.85
N PHE A 23 7.39 -13.33 2.29
CA PHE A 23 6.16 -12.71 1.75
C PHE A 23 6.09 -11.22 2.01
N LEU A 24 6.49 -10.76 3.20
CA LEU A 24 6.53 -9.34 3.54
C LEU A 24 7.55 -8.58 2.68
N ALA A 25 8.73 -9.16 2.44
CA ALA A 25 9.74 -8.58 1.57
C ALA A 25 9.25 -8.50 0.12
N GLN A 26 8.55 -9.53 -0.38
CA GLN A 26 7.91 -9.51 -1.70
C GLN A 26 6.84 -8.43 -1.79
N LEU A 27 6.02 -8.26 -0.75
CA LEU A 27 4.98 -7.22 -0.69
C LEU A 27 5.61 -5.82 -0.75
N VAL A 28 6.66 -5.57 0.02
CA VAL A 28 7.41 -4.30 -0.02
C VAL A 28 8.03 -4.07 -1.40
N PHE A 29 8.62 -5.09 -2.01
CA PHE A 29 9.19 -4.98 -3.35
C PHE A 29 8.13 -4.55 -4.38
N ARG A 30 6.94 -5.19 -4.35
CA ARG A 30 5.83 -4.80 -5.23
C ARG A 30 5.33 -3.39 -4.94
N ALA A 31 5.26 -3.00 -3.65
CA ALA A 31 4.84 -1.66 -3.27
C ALA A 31 5.79 -0.58 -3.81
N VAL A 32 7.10 -0.79 -3.68
CA VAL A 32 8.12 0.11 -4.26
C VAL A 32 7.96 0.21 -5.77
N ARG A 33 7.74 -0.91 -6.45
CA ARG A 33 7.66 -0.94 -7.91
C ARG A 33 6.36 -0.35 -8.47
N LEU A 34 5.26 -0.47 -7.74
CA LEU A 34 3.92 -0.15 -8.25
C LEU A 34 3.29 1.10 -7.61
N ASN A 35 3.88 1.70 -6.59
CA ASN A 35 3.30 2.85 -5.89
C ASN A 35 3.00 4.03 -6.82
N ASP A 36 3.97 4.46 -7.61
CA ASP A 36 3.81 5.66 -8.43
C ASP A 36 2.81 5.42 -9.55
N ALA A 37 2.84 4.22 -10.16
CA ALA A 37 1.87 3.83 -11.18
C ALA A 37 0.44 3.72 -10.62
N PHE A 38 0.29 3.20 -9.39
CA PHE A 38 -0.99 3.16 -8.68
C PHE A 38 -1.53 4.57 -8.43
N GLN A 39 -0.70 5.47 -7.92
CA GLN A 39 -1.07 6.86 -7.64
C GLN A 39 -1.42 7.62 -8.93
N ALA A 40 -0.62 7.42 -10.00
CA ALA A 40 -0.88 8.01 -11.31
C ALA A 40 -2.17 7.49 -11.94
N ALA A 41 -2.49 6.21 -11.81
CA ALA A 41 -3.76 5.65 -12.30
C ALA A 41 -4.96 6.28 -11.59
N ALA A 42 -4.89 6.45 -10.26
CA ALA A 42 -5.96 7.10 -9.50
C ALA A 42 -6.11 8.58 -9.88
N ALA A 43 -5.01 9.31 -10.06
CA ALA A 43 -5.04 10.69 -10.53
C ALA A 43 -5.59 10.81 -11.96
N SER A 44 -5.25 9.87 -12.85
CA SER A 44 -5.74 9.84 -14.22
C SER A 44 -7.25 9.63 -14.28
N LEU A 45 -7.78 8.77 -13.40
CA LEU A 45 -9.23 8.59 -13.27
C LEU A 45 -9.91 9.91 -12.86
N LEU A 46 -9.37 10.61 -11.85
CA LEU A 46 -9.94 11.90 -11.43
C LEU A 46 -9.87 12.96 -12.54
N LEU A 47 -8.79 12.97 -13.33
CA LEU A 47 -8.66 13.86 -14.50
C LEU A 47 -9.68 13.55 -15.59
N ALA A 48 -10.10 12.30 -15.77
CA ALA A 48 -11.15 11.97 -16.73
C ALA A 48 -12.52 12.56 -16.35
N HIS A 49 -12.69 12.93 -15.07
CA HIS A 49 -13.88 13.60 -14.55
C HIS A 49 -13.66 15.08 -14.25
N GLY A 50 -12.57 15.68 -14.73
CA GLY A 50 -12.23 17.06 -14.35
C GLY A 50 -11.01 17.64 -15.04
N THR A 51 -10.37 18.60 -14.36
CA THR A 51 -9.13 19.23 -14.79
C THR A 51 -8.19 19.43 -13.60
N LEU A 52 -6.88 19.49 -13.84
CA LEU A 52 -5.91 19.80 -12.79
C LEU A 52 -5.94 21.30 -12.49
N SER A 53 -6.35 21.70 -11.28
CA SER A 53 -6.47 23.13 -10.94
C SER A 53 -5.12 23.75 -10.59
N ASN A 54 -4.26 22.98 -9.90
CA ASN A 54 -2.94 23.41 -9.51
C ASN A 54 -1.96 22.33 -9.97
N ALA A 55 -1.19 22.62 -11.01
CA ALA A 55 -0.04 21.82 -11.37
C ALA A 55 1.04 22.03 -10.30
N ILE A 56 0.87 21.36 -9.16
CA ILE A 56 2.03 21.05 -8.32
C ILE A 56 2.80 20.05 -9.18
N GLU A 57 3.96 20.46 -9.69
CA GLU A 57 4.90 19.57 -10.37
C GLU A 57 4.99 18.28 -9.54
N LEU A 58 4.44 17.19 -10.08
CA LEU A 58 4.69 15.88 -9.51
C LEU A 58 6.20 15.76 -9.43
N PRO A 59 6.79 15.50 -8.25
CA PRO A 59 8.23 15.40 -8.15
C PRO A 59 8.68 14.38 -9.18
N PRO A 60 9.64 14.73 -10.06
CA PRO A 60 10.12 13.78 -11.05
C PRO A 60 10.56 12.52 -10.31
N PRO A 61 10.28 11.32 -10.85
CA PRO A 61 10.61 10.07 -10.18
C PRO A 61 12.08 10.12 -9.76
N SER A 62 12.32 10.00 -8.46
CA SER A 62 13.65 10.17 -7.86
C SER A 62 14.63 9.20 -8.53
N PRO A 63 15.71 9.67 -9.18
CA PRO A 63 16.69 8.78 -9.79
C PRO A 63 17.43 7.88 -8.77
N ASN A 64 17.29 8.15 -7.46
CA ASN A 64 17.91 7.38 -6.40
C ASN A 64 17.14 6.12 -5.98
N ASP A 65 15.86 5.98 -6.33
CA ASP A 65 15.08 4.78 -5.96
C ASP A 65 15.54 3.53 -6.74
N PHE A 66 16.14 3.71 -7.92
CA PHE A 66 16.79 2.63 -8.66
C PHE A 66 18.19 2.26 -8.13
N GLN A 67 18.90 3.20 -7.50
CA GLN A 67 20.29 2.96 -7.05
C GLN A 67 20.36 2.16 -5.75
N LEU A 68 19.38 2.29 -4.86
CA LEU A 68 19.35 1.52 -3.60
C LEU A 68 19.11 0.02 -3.83
N GLN A 69 18.42 -0.37 -4.91
CA GLN A 69 18.20 -1.78 -5.26
C GLN A 69 19.42 -2.42 -5.95
N ARG A 70 20.13 -1.69 -6.83
CA ARG A 70 21.33 -2.22 -7.48
C ARG A 70 22.46 -2.52 -6.50
N ARG A 71 22.69 -1.66 -5.50
CA ARG A 71 23.77 -1.84 -4.50
C ARG A 71 23.57 -3.07 -3.59
N LYS A 72 22.34 -3.50 -3.34
CA LYS A 72 22.06 -4.72 -2.53
C LYS A 72 22.23 -6.01 -3.35
N SER A 73 21.96 -5.99 -4.65
CA SER A 73 22.13 -7.17 -5.53
C SER A 73 23.59 -7.50 -5.84
N SER A 74 24.47 -6.49 -5.90
CA SER A 74 25.90 -6.71 -6.14
C SER A 74 26.61 -7.29 -4.91
N LYS A 75 26.12 -7.00 -3.71
CA LYS A 75 26.71 -7.51 -2.45
C LYS A 75 26.37 -8.98 -2.20
N SER A 76 25.16 -9.42 -2.55
CA SER A 76 24.74 -10.83 -2.44
C SER A 76 25.34 -11.75 -3.51
N ARG A 77 25.86 -11.19 -4.62
CA ARG A 77 26.55 -11.96 -5.66
C ARG A 77 28.03 -12.22 -5.33
N LEU A 78 28.68 -11.34 -4.56
CA LEU A 78 30.05 -11.57 -4.09
C LEU A 78 30.14 -12.57 -2.93
N GLU A 79 29.12 -12.69 -2.08
CA GLU A 79 29.11 -13.66 -0.97
C GLU A 79 28.72 -15.08 -1.40
N ARG A 80 28.19 -15.28 -2.62
CA ARG A 80 27.84 -16.62 -3.15
C ARG A 80 28.97 -17.31 -3.92
N GLN A 81 30.13 -16.68 -4.10
CA GLN A 81 31.28 -17.31 -4.76
C GLN A 81 32.27 -17.97 -3.77
N SER A 82 31.99 -18.00 -2.46
CA SER A 82 32.89 -18.63 -1.46
C SER A 82 32.38 -19.92 -0.80
N SER A 83 31.28 -20.52 -1.28
CA SER A 83 30.78 -21.79 -0.76
C SER A 83 30.27 -22.68 -1.88
N SER A 84 31.17 -23.42 -2.49
CA SER A 84 30.84 -24.58 -3.33
C SER A 84 31.89 -25.65 -3.09
N ASP A 85 31.74 -26.35 -1.98
CA ASP A 85 32.26 -27.71 -1.78
C ASP A 85 31.37 -28.35 -0.71
N LEU A 86 30.52 -29.30 -1.13
CA LEU A 86 29.99 -30.40 -0.31
C LEU A 86 29.07 -31.31 -1.16
N SER A 87 29.70 -32.37 -1.67
CA SER A 87 29.28 -33.77 -1.67
C SER A 87 27.78 -34.12 -1.82
N LEU A 88 27.46 -34.64 -3.00
CA LEU A 88 26.28 -35.45 -3.32
C LEU A 88 26.28 -36.77 -2.52
N GLN A 89 25.24 -37.02 -1.72
CA GLN A 89 24.83 -38.36 -1.33
C GLN A 89 23.31 -38.55 -1.42
N HIS A 90 22.96 -39.80 -1.74
CA HIS A 90 21.68 -40.38 -2.14
C HIS A 90 20.41 -39.97 -1.37
N LEU A 91 19.30 -39.89 -2.11
CA LEU A 91 17.92 -40.00 -1.62
C LEU A 91 17.22 -41.20 -2.28
N PRO A 92 16.49 -42.05 -1.53
CA PRO A 92 15.60 -43.03 -2.09
C PRO A 92 14.19 -42.46 -2.36
N SER A 93 13.55 -43.05 -3.37
CA SER A 93 12.17 -42.82 -3.77
C SER A 93 11.17 -43.40 -2.77
N ALA A 94 10.11 -42.66 -2.45
CA ALA A 94 8.86 -43.23 -1.97
C ALA A 94 7.69 -42.40 -2.51
N SER A 95 6.95 -43.04 -3.40
CA SER A 95 5.55 -42.79 -3.69
C SER A 95 4.71 -42.99 -2.43
N ASP A 96 3.70 -42.15 -2.21
CA ASP A 96 2.38 -42.63 -1.77
C ASP A 96 1.31 -41.56 -2.02
N GLU A 97 0.26 -42.02 -2.69
CA GLU A 97 -1.00 -41.33 -2.92
C GLU A 97 -1.74 -41.13 -1.59
N CYS A 98 -2.36 -39.96 -1.38
CA CYS A 98 -3.43 -39.88 -0.40
C CYS A 98 -4.56 -38.94 -0.87
N THR A 99 -5.64 -39.63 -1.18
CA THR A 99 -7.04 -39.32 -1.45
C THR A 99 -7.64 -38.04 -0.87
N LEU A 100 -8.43 -37.39 -1.73
CA LEU A 100 -9.42 -36.34 -1.48
C LEU A 100 -10.63 -36.84 -0.66
N SER A 101 -11.08 -36.04 0.30
CA SER A 101 -12.48 -35.92 0.74
C SER A 101 -12.67 -34.54 1.37
N ALA A 102 -13.34 -33.59 0.70
CA ALA A 102 -14.77 -33.30 0.84
C ALA A 102 -15.18 -32.87 2.25
N LEU A 103 -15.48 -31.57 2.43
CA LEU A 103 -16.52 -31.10 3.35
C LEU A 103 -17.09 -29.73 2.94
N ASP A 104 -18.41 -29.69 3.10
CA ASP A 104 -19.46 -28.77 2.69
C ASP A 104 -19.39 -27.27 3.07
N SER A 105 -19.84 -26.46 2.11
CA SER A 105 -21.02 -25.58 2.17
C SER A 105 -21.31 -24.73 3.41
N ARG A 106 -21.21 -23.39 3.27
CA ARG A 106 -22.25 -22.37 3.55
C ARG A 106 -21.65 -20.95 3.61
N ASN A 107 -21.82 -20.16 2.54
CA ASN A 107 -22.24 -18.76 2.64
C ASN A 107 -22.59 -18.20 1.26
N SER A 108 -23.88 -18.15 0.98
CA SER A 108 -24.47 -17.54 -0.21
C SER A 108 -24.58 -16.03 -0.02
N GLY A 109 -23.72 -15.27 -0.71
CA GLY A 109 -23.83 -13.82 -0.89
C GLY A 109 -23.65 -13.51 -2.38
N ALA A 110 -24.69 -12.94 -2.98
CA ALA A 110 -24.91 -12.69 -4.41
C ALA A 110 -23.64 -12.33 -5.23
N MET A 111 -23.28 -13.23 -6.17
CA MET A 111 -22.39 -12.91 -7.30
C MET A 111 -23.22 -12.27 -8.42
N LEU A 112 -22.90 -11.01 -8.74
CA LEU A 112 -23.32 -10.39 -10.00
C LEU A 112 -22.46 -10.98 -11.13
N SER A 113 -23.13 -11.61 -12.09
CA SER A 113 -22.54 -12.20 -13.29
C SER A 113 -22.11 -11.11 -14.27
N ALA A 114 -20.81 -10.80 -14.31
CA ALA A 114 -20.22 -9.99 -15.38
C ALA A 114 -19.89 -10.86 -16.60
N LYS A 115 -20.50 -10.53 -17.75
CA LYS A 115 -20.23 -11.15 -19.04
C LYS A 115 -18.81 -10.79 -19.50
N LEU A 116 -18.07 -11.80 -19.93
CA LEU A 116 -16.77 -11.68 -20.60
C LEU A 116 -16.91 -10.86 -21.89
N VAL A 117 -16.23 -9.71 -21.94
CA VAL A 117 -15.93 -9.00 -23.17
C VAL A 117 -14.41 -8.91 -23.27
N THR A 118 -13.85 -9.51 -24.32
CA THR A 118 -12.43 -9.45 -24.67
C THR A 118 -12.02 -8.04 -25.08
N PRO A 119 -10.97 -7.44 -24.50
CA PRO A 119 -10.46 -6.15 -24.97
C PRO A 119 -9.45 -6.31 -26.11
N VAL A 120 -9.61 -5.47 -27.12
CA VAL A 120 -8.66 -5.20 -28.20
C VAL A 120 -7.45 -4.48 -27.60
N MET A 121 -6.25 -5.01 -27.81
CA MET A 121 -5.00 -4.37 -27.43
C MET A 121 -4.70 -3.18 -28.33
N THR A 122 -4.70 -1.97 -27.78
CA THR A 122 -4.06 -0.81 -28.42
C THR A 122 -2.68 -0.62 -27.81
N ALA A 123 -1.64 -0.91 -28.59
CA ALA A 123 -0.25 -0.75 -28.21
C ALA A 123 0.11 0.74 -28.05
N TYR A 124 0.58 1.12 -26.87
CA TYR A 124 1.22 2.42 -26.66
C TYR A 124 2.67 2.35 -27.13
N GLN A 125 2.94 2.86 -28.33
CA GLN A 125 4.29 2.99 -28.88
C GLN A 125 4.94 4.30 -28.43
N GLY A 126 6.10 4.16 -27.80
CA GLY A 126 7.30 4.92 -28.18
C GLY A 126 7.44 6.35 -27.68
N MET A 127 8.27 6.54 -26.66
CA MET A 127 9.24 7.63 -26.69
C MET A 127 10.65 7.09 -26.43
N SER A 128 11.45 7.20 -27.49
CA SER A 128 12.81 6.70 -27.63
C SER A 128 13.83 7.63 -26.96
N SER A 129 14.96 7.02 -26.63
CA SER A 129 16.07 7.53 -25.85
C SER A 129 16.72 8.82 -26.39
N ARG A 130 17.16 9.68 -25.48
CA ARG A 130 18.35 10.51 -25.69
C ARG A 130 19.39 10.20 -24.61
N ARG A 131 20.46 9.53 -25.02
CA ARG A 131 21.74 9.44 -24.31
C ARG A 131 22.42 10.80 -24.43
N SER A 132 22.85 11.37 -23.32
CA SER A 132 23.93 12.37 -23.30
C SER A 132 25.02 11.90 -22.34
N SER A 133 26.24 12.08 -22.83
CA SER A 133 27.51 11.56 -22.36
C SER A 133 28.00 12.17 -21.06
N LEU A 134 28.59 11.31 -20.21
CA LEU A 134 29.37 11.67 -19.03
C LEU A 134 30.70 12.33 -19.41
N GLN A 135 31.09 13.36 -18.65
CA GLN A 135 32.49 13.69 -18.36
C GLN A 135 32.67 13.81 -16.83
N PRO A 136 33.75 13.28 -16.23
CA PRO A 136 34.03 13.46 -14.82
C PRO A 136 35.18 14.45 -14.61
N SER A 137 34.95 15.51 -13.84
CA SER A 137 36.04 16.28 -13.21
C SER A 137 35.52 17.03 -11.99
N GLY A 138 36.14 16.84 -10.82
CA GLY A 138 35.96 17.77 -9.71
C GLY A 138 36.16 17.22 -8.30
N SER A 139 37.42 17.19 -7.87
CA SER A 139 37.91 17.60 -6.53
C SER A 139 36.98 17.49 -5.31
N PHE A 140 37.30 16.52 -4.43
CA PHE A 140 36.74 16.37 -3.08
C PHE A 140 37.41 17.37 -2.10
N ARG A 141 36.66 18.33 -1.56
CA ARG A 141 37.06 19.13 -0.38
C ARG A 141 36.13 18.84 0.78
N GLY A 142 36.72 18.48 1.92
CA GLY A 142 36.02 18.22 3.19
C GLY A 142 35.39 19.48 3.76
N GLY A 143 34.07 19.47 3.88
CA GLY A 143 33.27 20.48 4.58
C GLY A 143 32.84 19.97 5.95
N LYS A 144 33.14 20.76 6.98
CA LYS A 144 32.75 20.53 8.39
C LYS A 144 31.23 20.61 8.56
N GLY A 145 30.73 19.87 9.56
CA GLY A 145 29.33 19.53 9.77
C GLY A 145 28.38 20.72 9.79
N SER A 146 27.42 20.70 8.86
CA SER A 146 26.20 21.49 8.93
C SER A 146 25.15 20.72 9.73
N SER A 147 24.60 21.34 10.77
CA SER A 147 23.41 20.87 11.48
C SER A 147 22.27 20.70 10.48
N SER A 148 21.96 19.46 10.12
CA SER A 148 20.84 19.12 9.25
C SER A 148 19.53 19.43 9.98
N GLN A 149 18.95 20.60 9.69
CA GLN A 149 17.56 20.89 10.01
C GLN A 149 16.67 19.80 9.37
N PRO A 150 15.71 19.21 10.10
CA PRO A 150 14.83 18.20 9.54
C PRO A 150 13.98 18.84 8.43
N ILE A 151 14.27 18.49 7.19
CA ILE A 151 13.45 18.87 6.03
C ILE A 151 12.06 18.27 6.28
N SER A 152 11.10 19.14 6.60
CA SER A 152 9.69 18.79 6.68
C SER A 152 9.22 18.42 5.28
N SER A 153 9.26 17.13 4.94
CA SER A 153 8.70 16.61 3.69
C SER A 153 7.18 16.84 3.75
N SER A 154 6.69 17.95 3.18
CA SER A 154 5.26 18.09 2.93
C SER A 154 4.88 16.93 2.01
N ALA A 155 3.94 16.09 2.44
CA ALA A 155 3.42 15.04 1.59
C ALA A 155 2.94 15.68 0.27
N ALA A 156 3.29 15.06 -0.86
CA ALA A 156 2.83 15.54 -2.15
C ALA A 156 1.29 15.49 -2.16
N SER A 157 0.66 16.60 -2.55
CA SER A 157 -0.77 16.67 -2.80
C SER A 157 -1.06 17.31 -4.15
N ALA A 158 -2.26 17.08 -4.68
CA ALA A 158 -2.74 17.67 -5.94
C ALA A 158 -4.22 18.04 -5.80
N ILE A 159 -4.65 19.10 -6.50
CA ILE A 159 -6.05 19.56 -6.49
C ILE A 159 -6.63 19.46 -7.89
N PHE A 160 -7.75 18.74 -8.01
CA PHE A 160 -8.51 18.51 -9.23
C PHE A 160 -9.83 19.27 -9.14
N LYS A 161 -10.19 20.00 -10.19
CA LYS A 161 -11.53 20.55 -10.38
C LYS A 161 -12.36 19.53 -11.14
N CYS A 162 -13.20 18.79 -10.43
CA CYS A 162 -14.01 17.73 -11.01
C CYS A 162 -15.45 18.21 -11.27
N HIS A 163 -16.07 17.63 -12.30
CA HIS A 163 -17.45 17.87 -12.69
C HIS A 163 -18.36 16.88 -11.96
N PHE A 164 -19.07 17.34 -10.93
CA PHE A 164 -20.04 16.53 -10.19
C PHE A 164 -21.46 16.73 -10.73
N ALA A 165 -22.39 15.88 -10.30
CA ALA A 165 -23.80 16.01 -10.65
C ALA A 165 -24.42 17.33 -10.12
N GLU A 166 -23.92 17.81 -8.98
CA GLU A 166 -24.37 19.06 -8.34
C GLU A 166 -23.61 20.30 -8.82
N GLY A 167 -22.64 20.15 -9.72
CA GLY A 167 -21.79 21.22 -10.24
C GLY A 167 -20.30 20.94 -10.06
N ASP A 168 -19.47 21.93 -10.40
CA ASP A 168 -18.02 21.78 -10.28
C ASP A 168 -17.57 21.81 -8.81
N GLY A 169 -16.53 21.04 -8.48
CA GLY A 169 -16.00 20.99 -7.12
C GLY A 169 -14.53 20.58 -7.06
N ASP A 170 -13.84 21.05 -6.02
CA ASP A 170 -12.45 20.71 -5.78
C ASP A 170 -12.30 19.37 -5.05
N VAL A 171 -11.45 18.50 -5.59
CA VAL A 171 -11.01 17.24 -5.01
C VAL A 171 -9.52 17.32 -4.75
N GLU A 172 -9.12 17.12 -3.49
CA GLU A 172 -7.72 17.13 -3.11
C GLU A 172 -7.21 15.71 -2.88
N VAL A 173 -6.13 15.34 -3.57
CA VAL A 173 -5.48 14.03 -3.43
C VAL A 173 -4.22 14.20 -2.61
N HIS A 174 -4.10 13.41 -1.54
CA HIS A 174 -2.92 13.32 -0.71
C HIS A 174 -2.22 11.99 -0.97
N TYR A 175 -1.04 12.06 -1.59
CA TYR A 175 -0.22 10.89 -1.86
C TYR A 175 0.48 10.45 -0.57
N ALA A 176 0.33 9.17 -0.22
CA ALA A 176 0.98 8.62 0.95
C ALA A 176 2.26 7.87 0.55
N PRO A 177 3.32 7.91 1.38
CA PRO A 177 4.44 7.03 1.18
C PRO A 177 4.01 5.57 1.37
N ILE A 178 4.74 4.67 0.72
CA ILE A 178 4.64 3.23 0.92
C ILE A 178 4.70 2.91 2.41
N LYS A 179 3.84 1.98 2.85
CA LYS A 179 3.89 1.53 4.23
C LYS A 179 5.26 0.92 4.53
N THR A 180 5.90 1.38 5.61
CA THR A 180 7.24 0.89 5.96
C THR A 180 7.21 -0.58 6.36
N PHE A 181 8.31 -1.30 6.11
CA PHE A 181 8.45 -2.72 6.49
C PHE A 181 8.11 -2.96 7.97
N ALA A 182 8.66 -2.14 8.88
CA ALA A 182 8.36 -2.23 10.32
C ALA A 182 6.85 -2.09 10.61
N ARG A 183 6.16 -1.16 9.94
CA ARG A 183 4.71 -0.98 10.10
C ARG A 183 3.88 -2.10 9.49
N MET A 184 4.40 -2.76 8.46
CA MET A 184 3.80 -3.98 7.92
C MET A 184 4.01 -5.17 8.88
N LEU A 185 5.18 -5.27 9.51
CA LEU A 185 5.49 -6.30 10.50
C LEU A 185 4.57 -6.21 11.72
N GLU A 186 4.42 -5.01 12.29
CA GLU A 186 3.45 -4.75 13.37
C GLU A 186 2.02 -5.18 12.98
N LYS A 187 1.65 -5.03 11.70
CA LYS A 187 0.33 -5.47 11.21
C LYS A 187 0.22 -6.98 11.10
N VAL A 188 1.27 -7.65 10.65
CA VAL A 188 1.34 -9.12 10.66
C VAL A 188 1.14 -9.66 12.08
N GLU A 189 1.79 -9.06 13.07
CA GLU A 189 1.64 -9.41 14.49
C GLU A 189 0.20 -9.17 14.99
N GLU A 190 -0.45 -8.07 14.59
CA GLU A 190 -1.88 -7.83 14.89
C GLU A 190 -2.81 -8.91 14.29
N TYR A 191 -2.41 -9.53 13.18
CA TYR A 191 -3.15 -10.61 12.52
C TYR A 191 -2.78 -12.02 13.02
N ALA A 192 -1.75 -12.16 13.85
CA ALA A 192 -1.32 -13.43 14.43
C ALA A 192 -2.25 -13.87 15.58
N LYS A 193 -3.53 -14.06 15.26
CA LYS A 193 -4.55 -14.62 16.16
C LYS A 193 -4.66 -16.12 15.91
N GLU A 194 -5.15 -16.84 16.92
CA GLU A 194 -5.46 -18.26 16.80
C GLU A 194 -6.45 -18.49 15.66
N GLY A 195 -6.13 -19.43 14.75
CA GLY A 195 -6.94 -19.75 13.57
C GLY A 195 -6.74 -18.84 12.34
N SER A 196 -5.80 -17.88 12.37
CA SER A 196 -5.50 -17.07 11.20
C SER A 196 -4.89 -17.88 10.05
N VAL A 197 -5.32 -17.58 8.82
CA VAL A 197 -4.82 -18.23 7.60
C VAL A 197 -3.48 -17.62 7.21
N TRP A 198 -2.49 -18.48 6.98
CA TRP A 198 -1.17 -18.12 6.48
C TRP A 198 -1.16 -18.00 4.94
N PRO A 199 -0.40 -17.06 4.33
CA PRO A 199 0.48 -16.07 4.96
C PRO A 199 -0.28 -14.89 5.56
N LEU A 200 0.15 -14.45 6.74
CA LEU A 200 -0.53 -13.39 7.49
C LEU A 200 -0.45 -12.04 6.76
N SER A 201 0.65 -11.80 6.04
CA SER A 201 0.88 -10.62 5.20
C SER A 201 -0.16 -10.46 4.08
N ALA A 202 -0.89 -11.52 3.69
CA ALA A 202 -2.01 -11.42 2.75
C ALA A 202 -3.17 -10.55 3.30
N ASN A 203 -3.24 -10.34 4.62
CA ASN A 203 -4.24 -9.49 5.26
C ASN A 203 -3.88 -7.99 5.24
N ILE A 204 -2.69 -7.62 4.74
CA ILE A 204 -2.28 -6.22 4.61
C ILE A 204 -2.86 -5.64 3.32
N LEU A 205 -3.85 -4.74 3.46
CA LEU A 205 -4.59 -4.17 2.32
C LEU A 205 -4.11 -2.80 1.86
N ASP A 206 -3.24 -2.15 2.63
CA ASP A 206 -2.74 -0.78 2.38
C ASP A 206 -1.20 -0.69 2.28
N PRO A 207 -0.52 -1.55 1.51
CA PRO A 207 0.91 -1.39 1.25
C PRO A 207 1.21 -0.14 0.41
N VAL A 208 0.34 0.16 -0.57
CA VAL A 208 0.26 1.42 -1.31
C VAL A 208 -1.09 2.06 -1.00
N ARG A 209 -1.14 3.38 -0.87
CA ARG A 209 -2.36 4.09 -0.48
C ARG A 209 -2.33 5.56 -0.82
N LEU A 210 -3.52 6.16 -0.88
CA LEU A 210 -3.72 7.60 -0.99
C LEU A 210 -5.02 8.01 -0.28
N SER A 211 -5.16 9.29 0.01
CA SER A 211 -6.41 9.87 0.50
C SER A 211 -6.98 10.84 -0.51
N ILE A 212 -8.28 10.77 -0.72
CA ILE A 212 -9.04 11.72 -1.53
C ILE A 212 -9.94 12.52 -0.58
N VAL A 213 -9.86 13.83 -0.66
CA VAL A 213 -10.55 14.76 0.23
C VAL A 213 -11.55 15.56 -0.60
N CYS A 214 -12.82 15.45 -0.21
CA CYS A 214 -13.95 16.05 -0.88
C CYS A 214 -14.65 17.08 0.02
N SER A 215 -15.51 17.90 -0.57
CA SER A 215 -16.26 18.96 0.11
C SER A 215 -17.70 18.52 0.41
N GLY A 216 -17.86 17.31 0.97
CA GLY A 216 -19.15 16.81 1.44
C GLY A 216 -19.53 15.41 0.94
N PRO A 217 -20.62 14.82 1.48
CA PRO A 217 -20.98 13.43 1.24
C PRO A 217 -21.33 13.09 -0.22
N ALA A 218 -22.00 14.00 -0.94
CA ALA A 218 -22.37 13.77 -2.34
C ALA A 218 -21.13 13.54 -3.22
N GLN A 219 -20.11 14.39 -3.07
CA GLN A 219 -18.84 14.24 -3.77
C GLN A 219 -18.11 12.94 -3.37
N ILE A 220 -18.12 12.57 -2.08
CA ILE A 220 -17.51 11.31 -1.60
C ILE A 220 -18.12 10.11 -2.32
N LEU A 221 -19.45 10.05 -2.41
CA LEU A 221 -20.16 8.96 -3.06
C LEU A 221 -19.90 8.94 -4.57
N GLN A 222 -19.91 10.11 -5.22
CA GLN A 222 -19.67 10.20 -6.66
C GLN A 222 -18.22 9.83 -7.04
N VAL A 223 -17.23 10.26 -6.25
CA VAL A 223 -15.84 9.81 -6.43
C VAL A 223 -15.74 8.29 -6.28
N ALA A 224 -16.37 7.72 -5.25
CA ALA A 224 -16.34 6.27 -5.07
C ALA A 224 -16.98 5.51 -6.24
N GLN A 225 -18.08 6.04 -6.78
CA GLN A 225 -18.73 5.51 -7.97
C GLN A 225 -17.78 5.52 -9.18
N TRP A 226 -17.05 6.61 -9.42
CA TRP A 226 -16.06 6.66 -10.51
C TRP A 226 -15.02 5.55 -10.40
N PHE A 227 -14.52 5.26 -9.19
CA PHE A 227 -13.56 4.15 -8.99
C PHE A 227 -14.19 2.77 -9.20
N ILE A 228 -15.46 2.58 -8.81
CA ILE A 228 -16.18 1.31 -9.01
C ILE A 228 -16.43 1.06 -10.50
N GLU A 229 -16.72 2.11 -11.27
CA GLU A 229 -17.02 2.05 -12.70
C GLU A 229 -15.77 2.12 -13.60
N ALA A 230 -14.60 2.40 -13.03
CA ALA A 230 -13.34 2.59 -13.76
C ALA A 230 -12.77 1.32 -14.42
N GLU A 231 -13.24 0.12 -14.04
CA GLU A 231 -12.77 -1.13 -14.62
C GLU A 231 -13.40 -1.34 -16.01
N PRO A 232 -12.62 -1.62 -17.08
CA PRO A 232 -11.20 -2.02 -17.11
C PRO A 232 -10.18 -0.91 -17.47
N HIS A 233 -10.58 0.35 -17.60
CA HIS A 233 -9.77 1.38 -18.27
C HIS A 233 -8.49 1.80 -17.54
N TYR A 234 -8.49 1.75 -16.21
CA TYR A 234 -7.37 2.29 -15.40
C TYR A 234 -6.55 1.21 -14.69
N ALA A 235 -6.80 -0.08 -14.97
CA ALA A 235 -6.22 -1.22 -14.26
C ALA A 235 -6.42 -1.16 -12.72
N LEU A 236 -7.44 -0.42 -12.27
CA LEU A 236 -7.87 -0.29 -10.89
C LEU A 236 -9.18 -1.08 -10.73
N GLN A 237 -9.12 -2.20 -10.02
CA GLN A 237 -10.30 -3.03 -9.74
C GLN A 237 -10.68 -2.89 -8.27
N VAL A 238 -11.84 -2.29 -7.98
CA VAL A 238 -12.36 -2.21 -6.61
C VAL A 238 -12.81 -3.59 -6.15
N CYS A 239 -12.14 -4.17 -5.15
CA CYS A 239 -12.45 -5.50 -4.63
C CYS A 239 -13.21 -5.46 -3.29
N ARG A 240 -13.14 -4.33 -2.57
CA ARG A 240 -13.85 -4.17 -1.29
C ARG A 240 -14.19 -2.70 -1.05
N VAL A 241 -15.41 -2.46 -0.59
CA VAL A 241 -15.84 -1.15 -0.07
C VAL A 241 -16.11 -1.27 1.41
N LYS A 242 -15.54 -0.37 2.22
CA LYS A 242 -15.81 -0.26 3.65
C LYS A 242 -16.33 1.13 3.94
N ASN A 243 -17.63 1.22 4.21
CA ASN A 243 -18.30 2.44 4.62
C ASN A 243 -18.28 2.58 6.15
N LYS A 244 -17.53 3.54 6.69
CA LYS A 244 -17.56 3.83 8.14
C LYS A 244 -18.62 4.84 8.55
N PHE A 245 -19.27 5.53 7.61
CA PHE A 245 -20.33 6.50 7.93
C PHE A 245 -21.58 5.84 8.53
N GLY A 246 -21.89 4.61 8.14
CA GLY A 246 -23.02 3.85 8.69
C GLY A 246 -22.74 3.13 10.01
N VAL A 247 -21.53 3.25 10.56
CA VAL A 247 -21.16 2.60 11.82
C VAL A 247 -21.57 3.50 12.99
N PRO A 248 -22.26 2.97 14.03
CA PRO A 248 -22.59 3.73 15.24
C PRO A 248 -21.35 4.38 15.87
N GLU A 249 -21.52 5.55 16.46
CA GLU A 249 -20.40 6.34 16.98
C GLU A 249 -19.65 5.63 18.10
N GLU A 250 -20.36 4.88 18.93
CA GLU A 250 -19.82 4.12 20.05
C GLU A 250 -18.89 3.00 19.60
N ALA A 251 -19.09 2.49 18.39
CA ALA A 251 -18.26 1.45 17.79
C ALA A 251 -16.99 2.03 17.12
N LEU A 252 -16.87 3.35 17.00
CA LEU A 252 -15.76 4.00 16.33
C LEU A 252 -14.82 4.68 17.31
N ILE A 253 -13.59 4.19 17.35
CA ILE A 253 -12.52 4.75 18.18
C ILE A 253 -12.22 6.18 17.69
N GLY A 254 -12.70 7.16 18.46
CA GLY A 254 -12.50 8.58 18.21
C GLY A 254 -13.37 9.17 17.09
N GLY A 255 -14.52 8.56 16.79
CA GLY A 255 -15.53 9.12 15.90
C GLY A 255 -15.14 9.20 14.41
N TYR A 256 -14.01 8.61 14.03
CA TYR A 256 -13.46 8.74 12.68
C TYR A 256 -14.34 8.10 11.60
N ARG A 257 -14.74 8.89 10.59
CA ARG A 257 -15.56 8.45 9.45
C ARG A 257 -14.81 8.62 8.14
N ASP A 258 -14.89 7.61 7.28
CA ASP A 258 -14.37 7.59 5.91
C ASP A 258 -15.07 6.51 5.08
N LEU A 259 -14.91 6.63 3.77
CA LEU A 259 -15.23 5.57 2.82
C LEU A 259 -13.92 5.01 2.29
N MET A 260 -13.66 3.71 2.49
CA MET A 260 -12.41 3.09 2.07
C MET A 260 -12.67 2.10 0.94
N LEU A 261 -11.88 2.21 -0.13
CA LEU A 261 -11.86 1.28 -1.24
C LEU A 261 -10.57 0.47 -1.17
N SER A 262 -10.68 -0.85 -1.11
CA SER A 262 -9.54 -1.73 -1.42
C SER A 262 -9.56 -2.02 -2.91
N VAL A 263 -8.43 -1.74 -3.57
CA VAL A 263 -8.31 -1.77 -5.02
C VAL A 263 -7.16 -2.69 -5.40
N VAL A 264 -7.40 -3.65 -6.29
CA VAL A 264 -6.34 -4.42 -6.93
C VAL A 264 -5.86 -3.63 -8.14
N PHE A 265 -4.57 -3.28 -8.14
CA PHE A 265 -3.92 -2.61 -9.25
C PHE A 265 -3.03 -3.58 -10.01
N THR A 266 -3.11 -3.53 -11.34
CA THR A 266 -2.27 -4.34 -12.24
C THR A 266 -1.33 -3.42 -13.02
N GLY A 267 -0.02 -3.53 -12.76
CA GLY A 267 1.00 -2.79 -13.49
C GLY A 267 1.16 -3.28 -14.93
N ALA A 268 1.86 -2.48 -15.75
CA ALA A 268 2.13 -2.80 -17.15
C ALA A 268 2.94 -4.10 -17.36
N ASP A 269 3.66 -4.55 -16.34
CA ASP A 269 4.42 -5.80 -16.32
C ASP A 269 3.62 -7.00 -15.80
N GLY A 270 2.30 -6.83 -15.57
CA GLY A 270 1.41 -7.86 -15.03
C GLY A 270 1.53 -8.08 -13.53
N LEU A 271 2.40 -7.35 -12.82
CA LEU A 271 2.47 -7.42 -11.38
C LEU A 271 1.21 -6.82 -10.75
N ARG A 272 0.73 -7.45 -9.69
CA ARG A 272 -0.46 -7.01 -8.96
C ARG A 272 -0.14 -6.64 -7.52
N ILE A 273 -0.79 -5.59 -7.05
CA ILE A 273 -0.77 -5.16 -5.65
C ILE A 273 -2.15 -4.71 -5.22
N ILE A 274 -2.49 -4.93 -3.95
CA ILE A 274 -3.66 -4.32 -3.34
C ILE A 274 -3.28 -2.96 -2.78
N GLY A 275 -4.13 -1.96 -3.00
CA GLY A 275 -3.97 -0.62 -2.45
C GLY A 275 -5.23 -0.16 -1.74
N GLU A 276 -5.09 0.86 -0.89
CA GLU A 276 -6.21 1.46 -0.18
C GLU A 276 -6.40 2.91 -0.63
N ILE A 277 -7.63 3.25 -1.03
CA ILE A 277 -8.06 4.62 -1.33
C ILE A 277 -9.05 5.04 -0.26
N GLN A 278 -8.69 6.08 0.50
CA GLN A 278 -9.54 6.59 1.58
C GLN A 278 -10.20 7.90 1.13
N ILE A 279 -11.51 7.89 0.93
CA ILE A 279 -12.30 9.05 0.53
C ILE A 279 -12.92 9.67 1.78
N GLN A 280 -12.66 10.95 2.00
CA GLN A 280 -12.93 11.64 3.26
C GLN A 280 -13.54 13.01 3.01
N ASP A 281 -14.34 13.47 3.97
CA ASP A 281 -14.71 14.89 4.03
C ASP A 281 -13.50 15.73 4.49
N ARG A 282 -13.39 16.96 4.00
CA ARG A 282 -12.32 17.90 4.37
C ARG A 282 -12.19 18.09 5.88
N THR A 283 -13.30 18.31 6.59
CA THR A 283 -13.28 18.53 8.04
C THR A 283 -12.80 17.29 8.80
N LEU A 284 -13.22 16.09 8.35
CA LEU A 284 -12.82 14.81 8.92
C LEU A 284 -11.35 14.50 8.63
N HIS A 285 -10.85 14.87 7.45
CA HIS A 285 -9.45 14.72 7.09
C HIS A 285 -8.54 15.57 8.00
N GLU A 286 -8.89 16.84 8.22
CA GLU A 286 -8.14 17.72 9.13
C GLU A 286 -8.12 17.20 10.57
N LEU A 287 -9.27 16.71 11.06
CA LEU A 287 -9.36 16.07 12.37
C LEU A 287 -8.48 14.82 12.45
N LYS A 288 -8.50 13.97 11.42
CA LYS A 288 -7.66 12.76 11.32
C LYS A 288 -6.17 13.09 11.39
N LEU A 289 -5.72 14.18 10.76
CA LEU A 289 -4.33 14.61 10.83
C LEU A 289 -3.92 14.99 12.27
N LYS A 290 -4.78 15.71 12.99
CA LYS A 290 -4.57 16.04 14.41
C LYS A 290 -4.51 14.77 15.27
N MET A 291 -5.44 13.84 15.07
CA MET A 291 -5.47 12.56 15.79
C MET A 291 -4.24 11.68 15.48
N HIS A 292 -3.76 11.65 14.24
CA HIS A 292 -2.58 10.87 13.88
C HIS A 292 -1.34 11.29 14.66
N LYS A 293 -1.19 12.59 14.97
CA LYS A 293 -0.11 13.09 15.83
C LYS A 293 -0.20 12.49 17.23
N LEU A 294 -1.41 12.44 17.81
CA LEU A 294 -1.65 11.82 19.12
C LEU A 294 -1.37 10.30 19.10
N TYR A 295 -1.77 9.61 18.03
CA TYR A 295 -1.48 8.19 17.87
C TYR A 295 0.02 7.87 17.77
N ARG A 296 0.84 8.78 17.24
CA ARG A 296 2.30 8.62 17.24
C ARG A 296 2.86 8.66 18.66
N VAL A 297 2.39 9.60 19.49
CA VAL A 297 2.79 9.70 20.90
C VAL A 297 2.39 8.45 21.67
N ARG A 298 1.13 8.01 21.54
CA ARG A 298 0.64 6.80 22.22
C ARG A 298 1.41 5.53 21.84
N ARG A 299 1.87 5.43 20.58
CA ARG A 299 2.71 4.32 20.12
C ARG A 299 4.12 4.39 20.69
N ALA A 300 4.73 5.57 20.70
CA ALA A 300 6.05 5.76 21.31
C ALA A 300 6.05 5.37 22.80
N GLN A 301 4.99 5.73 23.53
CA GLN A 301 4.81 5.36 24.94
C GLN A 301 4.66 3.85 25.17
N ARG A 302 4.13 3.09 24.20
CA ARG A 302 4.06 1.63 24.29
C ARG A 302 5.42 0.98 24.06
N ALA A 303 6.20 1.52 23.12
CA ALA A 303 7.55 1.03 22.84
C ALA A 303 8.53 1.26 23.99
N SER A 304 8.34 2.32 24.81
CA SER A 304 9.22 2.63 25.94
C SER A 304 8.92 1.85 27.23
N ARG A 305 7.90 1.00 27.23
CA ARG A 305 7.50 0.18 28.40
C ARG A 305 7.98 -1.27 28.32
N ILE A 306 8.69 -1.60 27.25
CA ILE A 306 9.37 -2.88 27.01
C ILE A 306 10.84 -2.63 27.31
#